data_AF-A0A534VER5-F1
#
_entry.id   AF-A0A534VER5-F1
#
_cell.length_a   1.000
_cell.length_b   1.000
_cell.length_c   1.000
_cell.angle_alpha   90.00
_cell.angle_beta   90.00
_cell.angle_gamma   90.00
#
_symmetry.space_group_name_H-M   'P 1'
#
loop_
_entity.id
_entity.type
_entity.pdbx_description
1 polymer ?
#
loop_
_entity_poly.entity_id
_entity_poly.type
_entity_poly.pdbx_seq_one_letter_code
_entity_poly.pdbx_strand_id
1 'polypeptide(L)'
;MASPRWWLTLAGVASLSLTMLGTPVRADVVPGDKITEQNIDKLKDLISPGMEWVIKHGWPITITETKRVEFPQAYREATEKYAGQVKLSGDGLNVLNYVAGQPFPNIDTKDPQAAMKIMWNWGYNHLTTDDVDLRNFDADTGAVADHGPLTV
;
A
#
# COMPACT_ATOMS: atom_id res chain seq x y z
N MET A 1 58.70 -29.10 23.40
CA MET A 1 57.33 -29.04 23.97
C MET A 1 56.74 -27.68 23.62
N ALA A 2 55.87 -27.62 22.61
CA ALA A 2 55.20 -26.39 22.19
C ALA A 2 53.73 -26.46 22.64
N SER A 3 53.25 -25.44 23.35
CA SER A 3 51.86 -25.32 23.80
C SER A 3 50.98 -24.74 22.68
N PRO A 4 49.72 -25.20 22.51
CA PRO A 4 48.87 -24.72 21.42
C PRO A 4 48.18 -23.41 21.80
N ARG A 5 48.29 -22.40 20.93
CA ARG A 5 47.65 -21.07 21.03
C ARG A 5 46.21 -21.09 20.49
N TRP A 6 45.39 -22.03 20.96
CA TRP A 6 44.00 -22.23 20.49
C TRP A 6 43.00 -21.16 20.99
N TRP A 7 43.39 -20.35 21.98
CA TRP A 7 42.54 -19.30 22.57
C TRP A 7 42.40 -18.06 21.67
N LEU A 8 43.38 -17.79 20.79
CA LEU A 8 43.38 -16.61 19.92
C LEU A 8 42.47 -16.78 18.69
N THR A 9 42.20 -18.02 18.27
CA THR A 9 41.32 -18.32 17.14
C THR A 9 39.83 -18.27 17.49
N LEU A 10 39.46 -18.54 18.75
CA LEU A 10 38.06 -18.45 19.20
C LEU A 10 37.58 -17.01 19.41
N ALA A 11 38.49 -16.09 19.78
CA ALA A 11 38.15 -14.69 19.96
C ALA A 11 37.88 -13.95 18.63
N GLY A 12 38.58 -14.31 17.54
CA GLY A 12 38.42 -13.66 16.24
C GLY A 12 37.10 -13.99 15.52
N VAL A 13 36.56 -15.20 15.70
CA VAL A 13 35.31 -15.62 15.06
C VAL A 13 34.07 -15.06 15.78
N ALA A 14 34.16 -14.84 17.10
CA ALA A 14 33.08 -14.21 17.87
C ALA A 14 32.91 -12.72 17.52
N SER A 15 34.00 -12.00 17.19
CA SER A 15 33.94 -10.58 16.86
C SER A 15 33.39 -10.30 15.45
N LEU A 16 33.58 -11.22 14.49
CA LEU A 16 33.05 -11.06 13.13
C LEU A 16 31.55 -11.39 13.01
N SER A 17 30.99 -12.06 14.02
CA SER A 17 29.59 -12.47 14.06
C SER A 17 28.67 -11.35 14.57
N LEU A 18 29.22 -10.33 15.24
CA LEU A 18 28.42 -9.25 15.86
C LEU A 18 28.15 -8.06 14.92
N THR A 19 28.82 -7.99 13.77
CA THR A 19 28.62 -6.91 12.77
C THR A 19 27.47 -7.16 11.80
N MET A 20 26.73 -8.27 11.95
CA MET A 20 25.47 -8.53 11.22
C MET A 20 24.21 -8.22 12.04
N LEU A 21 24.32 -7.36 13.06
CA LEU A 21 23.14 -6.65 13.56
C LEU A 21 22.79 -5.60 12.51
N GLY A 22 21.93 -5.98 11.57
CA GLY A 22 21.40 -5.08 10.56
C GLY A 22 20.97 -3.77 11.19
N THR A 23 21.42 -2.65 10.63
CA THR A 23 20.92 -1.34 11.02
C THR A 23 19.40 -1.40 10.98
N PRO A 24 18.69 -1.13 12.09
CA PRO A 24 17.25 -1.02 12.00
C PRO A 24 16.99 0.09 10.97
N VAL A 25 16.34 -0.26 9.87
CA VAL A 25 15.78 0.72 8.95
C VAL A 25 14.68 1.41 9.75
N ARG A 26 15.07 2.46 10.48
CA ARG A 26 14.13 3.33 11.15
C ARG A 26 13.63 4.25 10.04
N ALA A 27 12.32 4.25 9.79
CA ALA A 27 11.73 5.32 9.01
C ALA A 27 12.09 6.65 9.72
N ASP A 28 12.51 7.66 8.96
CA ASP A 28 12.86 8.99 9.49
C ASP A 28 11.66 9.75 10.06
N VAL A 29 10.46 9.16 9.97
CA VAL A 29 9.19 9.67 10.47
C VAL A 29 8.56 8.72 11.48
N VAL A 30 7.83 9.28 12.44
CA VAL A 30 7.06 8.53 13.45
C VAL A 30 5.59 8.99 13.49
N PRO A 31 4.66 8.13 13.90
CA PRO A 31 3.27 8.53 14.12
C PRO A 31 3.17 9.78 15.01
N GLY A 32 2.35 10.74 14.59
CA GLY A 32 2.20 12.05 15.23
C GLY A 32 3.06 13.15 14.62
N ASP A 33 4.06 12.82 13.80
CA ASP A 33 4.82 13.83 13.05
C ASP A 33 3.89 14.61 12.12
N LYS A 34 3.99 15.95 12.20
CA LYS A 34 3.39 16.86 11.23
C LYS A 34 4.46 17.28 10.23
N ILE A 35 4.29 16.87 8.98
CA ILE A 35 5.20 17.22 7.90
C ILE A 35 4.60 18.38 7.11
N THR A 36 5.42 19.39 6.92
CA THR A 36 5.15 20.64 6.22
C THR A 36 6.31 20.91 5.28
N GLU A 37 6.24 22.01 4.51
CA GLU A 37 7.36 22.48 3.69
C GLU A 37 8.69 22.56 4.47
N GLN A 38 8.66 22.95 5.74
CA GLN A 38 9.87 23.21 6.55
C GLN A 38 10.64 21.94 6.95
N ASN A 39 10.02 20.76 6.88
CA ASN A 39 10.62 19.50 7.33
C ASN A 39 10.35 18.32 6.38
N ILE A 40 10.00 18.62 5.13
CA ILE A 40 9.67 17.64 4.08
C ILE A 40 10.83 16.71 3.72
N ASP A 41 12.08 17.12 3.99
CA ASP A 41 13.26 16.30 3.73
C ASP A 41 13.21 14.94 4.44
N LYS A 42 12.46 14.83 5.55
CA LYS A 42 12.21 13.56 6.25
C LYS A 42 11.43 12.54 5.43
N LEU A 43 10.73 12.98 4.39
CA LEU A 43 9.87 12.16 3.54
C LEU A 43 10.40 11.94 2.13
N LYS A 44 11.49 12.61 1.71
CA LYS A 44 11.87 12.70 0.29
C LYS A 44 11.99 11.32 -0.40
N ASP A 45 12.42 10.30 0.35
CA ASP A 45 12.63 8.94 -0.16
C ASP A 45 11.42 8.02 0.08
N LEU A 46 10.33 8.55 0.64
CA LEU A 46 9.11 7.84 1.05
C LEU A 46 7.86 8.28 0.27
N ILE A 47 7.94 9.37 -0.51
CA ILE A 47 6.80 9.94 -1.24
C ILE A 47 7.15 10.14 -2.72
N SER A 48 6.12 10.25 -3.56
CA SER A 48 6.32 10.61 -4.96
C SER A 48 6.69 12.09 -5.12
N PRO A 49 7.36 12.48 -6.23
CA PRO A 49 7.65 13.89 -6.50
C PRO A 49 6.40 14.80 -6.53
N GLY A 50 5.25 14.25 -6.94
CA GLY A 50 3.98 14.97 -6.93
C GLY A 50 3.49 15.28 -5.51
N MET A 51 3.58 14.31 -4.60
CA MET A 51 3.29 14.55 -3.18
C MET A 51 4.24 15.58 -2.57
N GLU A 52 5.52 15.52 -2.92
CA GLU A 52 6.51 16.49 -2.47
C GLU A 52 6.12 17.92 -2.88
N TRP A 53 5.75 18.09 -4.15
CA TRP A 53 5.28 19.36 -4.69
C TRP A 53 4.06 19.88 -3.93
N VAL A 54 3.04 19.05 -3.71
CA VAL A 54 1.79 19.47 -3.04
C VAL A 54 2.04 19.89 -1.58
N ILE A 55 2.92 19.19 -0.85
CA ILE A 55 3.28 19.55 0.53
C ILE A 55 4.01 20.89 0.59
N LYS A 56 4.93 21.14 -0.36
CA LYS A 56 5.62 22.43 -0.50
C LYS A 56 4.66 23.59 -0.80
N HIS A 57 3.48 23.32 -1.35
CA HIS A 57 2.46 24.32 -1.70
C HIS A 57 1.30 24.40 -0.70
N GLY A 58 1.55 24.01 0.56
CA GLY A 58 0.64 24.29 1.67
C GLY A 58 -0.27 23.13 2.08
N TRP A 59 0.05 21.90 1.69
CA TRP A 59 -0.68 20.71 2.13
C TRP A 59 0.09 19.94 3.22
N PRO A 60 -0.13 20.22 4.52
CA PRO A 60 0.55 19.48 5.57
C PRO A 60 0.04 18.04 5.66
N ILE A 61 0.95 17.09 5.91
CA ILE A 61 0.56 15.70 6.18
C ILE A 61 0.84 15.32 7.63
N THR A 62 0.01 14.44 8.19
CA THR A 62 0.21 13.89 9.54
C THR A 62 0.49 12.41 9.42
N ILE A 63 1.63 11.98 9.95
CA ILE A 63 2.02 10.58 9.98
C ILE A 63 1.16 9.86 11.03
N THR A 64 0.58 8.73 10.66
CA THR A 64 -0.27 7.93 11.56
C THR A 64 0.24 6.50 11.64
N GLU A 65 -0.21 5.76 12.64
CA GLU A 65 0.11 4.35 12.75
C GLU A 65 -0.39 3.57 11.54
N THR A 66 0.43 2.65 11.06
CA THR A 66 0.02 1.71 10.02
C THR A 66 -1.17 0.91 10.53
N LYS A 67 -2.29 1.04 9.84
CA LYS A 67 -3.50 0.29 10.11
C LYS A 67 -3.98 -0.39 8.84
N ARG A 68 -4.73 -1.47 9.01
CA ARG A 68 -5.42 -2.10 7.89
C ARG A 68 -6.46 -1.13 7.34
N VAL A 69 -6.43 -0.89 6.04
CA VAL A 69 -7.49 -0.16 5.34
C VAL A 69 -8.63 -1.15 5.16
N GLU A 70 -9.71 -0.93 5.90
CA GLU A 70 -10.93 -1.71 5.77
C GLU A 70 -11.75 -1.24 4.58
N PHE A 71 -12.40 -2.17 3.89
CA PHE A 71 -13.35 -1.82 2.85
C PHE A 71 -14.54 -1.04 3.45
N PRO A 72 -15.16 -0.12 2.69
CA PRO A 72 -16.33 0.62 3.12
C PRO A 72 -17.40 -0.32 3.70
N GLN A 73 -18.01 0.09 4.80
CA GLN A 73 -19.02 -0.71 5.51
C GLN A 73 -20.12 -1.21 4.56
N ALA A 74 -20.66 -0.33 3.71
CA ALA A 74 -21.70 -0.68 2.73
C ALA A 74 -21.24 -1.77 1.74
N TYR A 75 -19.97 -1.77 1.31
CA TYR A 75 -19.43 -2.79 0.42
C TYR A 75 -19.32 -4.15 1.12
N ARG A 76 -18.84 -4.15 2.37
CA ARG A 76 -18.74 -5.36 3.18
C ARG A 76 -20.11 -5.98 3.47
N GLU A 77 -21.07 -5.17 3.91
CA GLU A 77 -22.44 -5.63 4.20
C GLU A 77 -23.14 -6.16 2.94
N ALA A 78 -22.95 -5.49 1.80
CA ALA A 78 -23.49 -5.98 0.52
C ALA A 78 -22.85 -7.31 0.10
N THR A 79 -21.54 -7.45 0.29
CA THR A 79 -20.81 -8.70 0.02
C THR A 79 -21.36 -9.84 0.88
N GLU A 80 -21.49 -9.63 2.19
CA GLU A 80 -22.04 -10.61 3.12
C GLU A 80 -23.47 -11.02 2.75
N LYS A 81 -24.30 -10.06 2.32
CA LYS A 81 -25.70 -10.28 1.97
C LYS A 81 -25.90 -10.98 0.62
N TYR A 82 -25.13 -10.62 -0.41
CA TYR A 82 -25.43 -10.99 -1.80
C TYR A 82 -24.41 -11.93 -2.45
N ALA A 83 -23.18 -12.09 -1.93
CA ALA A 83 -22.17 -12.89 -2.62
C ALA A 83 -22.56 -14.38 -2.78
N GLY A 84 -23.33 -14.93 -1.83
CA GLY A 84 -23.71 -16.35 -1.85
C GLY A 84 -24.58 -16.80 -3.03
N GLN A 85 -25.27 -15.87 -3.71
CA GLN A 85 -26.09 -16.17 -4.90
C GLN A 85 -25.34 -15.99 -6.22
N VAL A 86 -24.17 -15.35 -6.19
CA VAL A 86 -23.44 -14.98 -7.40
C VAL A 86 -22.78 -16.20 -8.02
N LYS A 87 -22.93 -16.32 -9.33
CA LYS A 87 -22.31 -17.39 -10.12
C LYS A 87 -21.60 -16.81 -11.32
N LEU A 88 -20.62 -17.54 -11.82
CA LEU A 88 -19.99 -17.26 -13.10
C LEU A 88 -20.60 -18.18 -14.16
N SER A 89 -20.86 -17.67 -15.36
CA SER A 89 -21.25 -18.49 -16.50
C SER A 89 -20.16 -19.49 -16.86
N GLY A 90 -20.51 -20.57 -17.56
CA GLY A 90 -19.56 -21.64 -17.91
C GLY A 90 -18.39 -21.18 -18.77
N ASP A 91 -18.61 -20.17 -19.61
CA ASP A 91 -17.56 -19.51 -20.42
C ASP A 91 -16.71 -18.50 -19.63
N GLY A 92 -17.10 -18.17 -18.39
CA GLY A 92 -16.41 -17.21 -17.54
C GLY A 92 -16.71 -15.75 -17.85
N LEU A 93 -17.52 -15.45 -18.87
CA LEU A 93 -17.67 -14.11 -19.42
C LEU A 93 -18.84 -13.31 -18.82
N ASN A 94 -19.68 -13.93 -17.99
CA ASN A 94 -20.85 -13.28 -17.41
C ASN A 94 -20.98 -13.59 -15.92
N VAL A 95 -21.22 -12.54 -15.13
CA VAL A 95 -21.57 -12.67 -13.71
C VAL A 95 -23.09 -12.73 -13.58
N LEU A 96 -23.58 -13.82 -13.00
CA LEU A 96 -25.01 -14.12 -12.86
C LEU A 96 -25.48 -13.84 -11.43
N ASN A 97 -26.71 -13.33 -11.29
CA ASN A 97 -27.36 -13.01 -10.02
C ASN A 97 -26.60 -12.03 -9.12
N TYR A 98 -25.77 -11.16 -9.72
CA TYR A 98 -25.08 -10.12 -8.99
C TYR A 98 -26.02 -8.96 -8.62
N VAL A 99 -25.84 -8.39 -7.42
CA VAL A 99 -26.59 -7.22 -6.94
C VAL A 99 -25.62 -6.14 -6.50
N ALA A 100 -24.76 -6.43 -5.52
CA ALA A 100 -23.78 -5.48 -4.98
C ALA A 100 -22.67 -6.21 -4.20
N GLY A 101 -21.57 -5.49 -3.92
CA GLY A 101 -20.44 -5.99 -3.12
C GLY A 101 -19.39 -6.72 -3.97
N GLN A 102 -18.55 -7.51 -3.31
CA GLN A 102 -17.59 -8.38 -3.97
C GLN A 102 -18.31 -9.64 -4.47
N PRO A 103 -18.28 -9.95 -5.78
CA PRO A 103 -19.06 -11.06 -6.34
C PRO A 103 -18.57 -12.42 -5.84
N PHE A 104 -17.25 -12.61 -5.70
CA PHE A 104 -16.65 -13.89 -5.32
C PHE A 104 -15.65 -13.71 -4.15
N PRO A 105 -16.09 -13.44 -2.91
CA PRO A 105 -15.21 -13.16 -1.77
C PRO A 105 -14.41 -14.40 -1.31
N ASN A 106 -14.94 -15.60 -1.56
CA ASN A 106 -14.32 -16.87 -1.22
C ASN A 106 -14.02 -17.66 -2.50
N ILE A 107 -12.78 -17.57 -2.98
CA ILE A 107 -12.33 -18.26 -4.20
C ILE A 107 -11.57 -19.53 -3.81
N ASP A 108 -12.05 -20.69 -4.27
CA ASP A 108 -11.28 -21.93 -4.20
C ASP A 108 -10.20 -21.92 -5.30
N THR A 109 -8.94 -22.04 -4.89
CA THR A 109 -7.78 -22.13 -5.79
C THR A 109 -7.83 -23.31 -6.76
N LYS A 110 -8.65 -24.33 -6.47
CA LYS A 110 -8.85 -25.50 -7.35
C LYS A 110 -9.95 -25.29 -8.38
N ASP A 111 -10.72 -24.21 -8.28
CA ASP A 111 -11.76 -23.88 -9.25
C ASP A 111 -11.11 -23.56 -10.61
N PRO A 112 -11.47 -24.24 -11.71
CA PRO A 112 -10.93 -23.93 -13.04
C PRO A 112 -11.22 -22.48 -13.48
N GLN A 113 -12.21 -21.82 -12.88
CA GLN A 113 -12.56 -20.43 -13.10
C GLN A 113 -12.01 -19.46 -12.03
N ALA A 114 -11.13 -19.91 -11.13
CA ALA A 114 -10.59 -19.09 -10.05
C ALA A 114 -9.98 -17.78 -10.55
N ALA A 115 -9.13 -17.85 -11.60
CA ALA A 115 -8.52 -16.66 -12.20
C ALA A 115 -9.58 -15.68 -12.73
N MET A 116 -10.63 -16.19 -13.37
CA MET A 116 -11.70 -15.35 -13.89
C MET A 116 -12.50 -14.68 -12.77
N LYS A 117 -12.77 -15.40 -11.68
CA LYS A 117 -13.42 -14.84 -10.48
C LYS A 117 -12.58 -13.73 -9.83
N ILE A 118 -11.24 -13.86 -9.83
CA ILE A 118 -10.32 -12.81 -9.37
C ILE A 118 -10.44 -11.57 -10.27
N MET A 119 -10.44 -11.74 -11.59
CA MET A 119 -10.57 -10.63 -12.53
C MET A 119 -11.92 -9.92 -12.39
N TRP A 120 -13.01 -10.66 -12.18
CA TRP A 120 -14.32 -10.07 -11.90
C TRP A 120 -14.34 -9.33 -10.57
N ASN A 121 -13.75 -9.89 -9.50
CA ASN A 121 -13.62 -9.16 -8.24
C ASN A 121 -12.87 -7.84 -8.39
N TRP A 122 -11.81 -7.80 -9.20
CA TRP A 122 -11.10 -6.56 -9.51
C TRP A 122 -12.02 -5.54 -10.21
N GLY A 123 -12.80 -5.98 -11.21
CA GLY A 123 -13.74 -5.11 -11.93
C GLY A 123 -14.94 -4.62 -11.10
N TYR A 124 -15.33 -5.36 -10.05
CA TYR A 124 -16.40 -5.01 -9.11
C TYR A 124 -15.86 -4.50 -7.76
N ASN A 125 -14.62 -4.00 -7.73
CA ASN A 125 -14.05 -3.43 -6.52
C ASN A 125 -14.69 -2.07 -6.19
N HIS A 126 -14.65 -1.68 -4.92
CA HIS A 126 -15.21 -0.42 -4.42
C HIS A 126 -14.33 0.80 -4.75
N LEU A 127 -13.05 0.59 -5.04
CA LEU A 127 -12.06 1.59 -5.40
C LEU A 127 -11.06 0.94 -6.38
N THR A 128 -10.46 1.76 -7.25
CA THR A 128 -9.30 1.36 -8.05
C THR A 128 -8.12 1.12 -7.11
N THR A 129 -7.55 -0.08 -7.15
CA THR A 129 -6.41 -0.49 -6.29
C THR A 129 -5.05 -0.27 -6.94
N ASP A 130 -5.04 0.16 -8.20
CA ASP A 130 -3.82 0.53 -8.93
C ASP A 130 -3.47 1.99 -8.64
N ASP A 131 -2.21 2.37 -8.87
CA ASP A 131 -1.91 3.77 -9.09
C ASP A 131 -2.64 4.18 -10.37
N VAL A 132 -3.85 4.72 -10.23
CA VAL A 132 -4.45 5.46 -11.32
C VAL A 132 -3.54 6.67 -11.49
N ASP A 133 -2.52 6.53 -12.34
CA ASP A 133 -1.64 7.57 -12.79
C ASP A 133 -2.49 8.51 -13.65
N LEU A 134 -3.32 9.30 -12.96
CA LEU A 134 -3.94 10.50 -13.49
C LEU A 134 -2.79 11.50 -13.68
N ARG A 135 -2.03 11.30 -14.76
CA ARG A 135 -1.10 12.31 -15.29
C ARG A 135 -1.83 13.62 -15.64
N ASN A 136 -3.16 13.56 -15.71
CA ASN A 136 -4.02 14.73 -15.72
C ASN A 136 -4.42 15.11 -14.29
N PHE A 137 -3.52 15.85 -13.64
CA PHE A 137 -3.91 16.75 -12.54
C PHE A 137 -4.81 17.91 -13.04
N ASP A 138 -4.98 18.02 -14.37
CA ASP A 138 -5.84 18.97 -15.06
C ASP A 138 -7.20 18.33 -15.39
N ALA A 139 -8.24 18.63 -14.62
CA ALA A 139 -9.58 18.78 -15.20
C ALA A 139 -10.52 19.63 -14.32
N ASP A 140 -10.46 19.50 -12.99
CA ASP A 140 -11.53 20.07 -12.15
C ASP A 140 -11.07 21.03 -11.04
N THR A 141 -9.75 21.22 -10.82
CA THR A 141 -9.22 22.03 -9.70
C THR A 141 -8.25 23.13 -10.15
N GLY A 142 -8.71 24.04 -11.01
CA GLY A 142 -8.01 25.30 -11.30
C GLY A 142 -6.59 25.17 -11.90
N ALA A 143 -5.96 26.31 -12.20
CA ALA A 143 -4.57 26.32 -12.65
C ALA A 143 -3.63 26.16 -11.44
N VAL A 144 -2.67 25.25 -11.54
CA VAL A 144 -1.57 25.14 -10.59
C VAL A 144 -0.63 26.33 -10.81
N ALA A 145 -0.71 27.35 -9.96
CA ALA A 145 0.16 28.52 -10.04
C ALA A 145 1.53 28.21 -9.42
N ASP A 146 2.62 28.58 -10.11
CA ASP A 146 4.01 28.40 -9.63
C ASP A 146 4.27 29.04 -8.26
N HIS A 147 3.50 30.05 -7.88
CA HIS A 147 3.65 30.85 -6.66
C HIS A 147 2.32 31.12 -5.92
N GLY A 148 1.32 30.24 -6.11
CA GLY A 148 0.01 30.36 -5.45
C GLY A 148 -0.26 29.20 -4.50
N PRO A 149 -1.11 29.40 -3.47
CA PRO A 149 -1.59 28.28 -2.66
C PRO A 149 -2.39 27.32 -3.55
N LEU A 150 -2.34 26.02 -3.24
CA LEU A 150 -3.23 25.04 -3.86
C LEU A 150 -4.69 25.50 -3.66
N THR A 151 -5.38 25.80 -4.76
CA THR A 151 -6.82 26.09 -4.75
C THR A 151 -7.56 24.80 -5.01
N VAL A 152 -8.24 24.27 -3.99
CA VAL A 152 -9.15 23.11 -4.10
C VAL A 152 -10.57 23.60 -4.27
#